data_AF-A0A7L5FHW5-F1
#
_entry.id   AF-A0A7L5FHW5-F1
#
_cell.length_a   1.000
_cell.length_b   1.000
_cell.length_c   1.000
_cell.angle_alpha   90.00
_cell.angle_beta   90.00
_cell.angle_gamma   90.00
#
_symmetry.space_group_name_H-M   'P 1'
#
loop_
_entity.id
_entity.type
_entity.pdbx_description
1 polymer ?
#
loop_
_entity_poly.entity_id
_entity_poly.type
_entity_poly.pdbx_seq_one_letter_code
_entity_poly.pdbx_strand_id
1 'polypeptide(L)'
;MIIFLIETVRLKVNTTKSIQFVTLTGWIIFIAASGVGRQMISKMSHKVAVADVVAGLPLLNWSKLGEDLRIAHFFGLHGIQVNPLFALLLSRKWKKNTRHQIRVVAFFGWAYASWIAFMYDQASLGIALMG
;
A
#
# COMPACT_ATOMS: atom_id res chain seq x y z
N MET A 1 4.87 11.41 -13.14
CA MET A 1 5.05 10.33 -12.13
C MET A 1 6.51 9.88 -12.04
N ILE A 2 7.14 9.36 -13.10
CA ILE A 2 8.54 8.88 -13.07
C ILE A 2 9.56 9.98 -12.70
N ILE A 3 9.38 11.21 -13.19
CA ILE A 3 10.23 12.36 -12.83
C ILE A 3 10.24 12.60 -11.30
N PHE A 4 9.07 12.49 -10.68
CA PHE A 4 8.92 12.67 -9.23
C PHE A 4 9.61 11.55 -8.43
N LEU A 5 9.58 10.30 -8.92
CA LEU A 5 10.38 9.21 -8.36
C LEU A 5 11.88 9.53 -8.44
N ILE A 6 12.37 9.95 -9.62
CA ILE A 6 13.78 10.28 -9.84
C ILE A 6 14.23 11.42 -8.92
N GLU A 7 13.42 12.47 -8.78
CA GLU A 7 13.72 13.58 -7.89
C GLU A 7 13.71 13.18 -6.41
N THR A 8 12.80 12.28 -6.03
CA THR A 8 12.73 11.70 -4.67
C THR A 8 14.00 10.92 -4.36
N VAL A 9 14.46 10.06 -5.28
CA VAL A 9 15.69 9.27 -5.14
C VAL A 9 16.94 10.18 -5.12
N ARG A 10 16.98 11.21 -5.97
CA ARG A 10 18.10 12.16 -6.05
C ARG A 10 18.17 13.15 -4.90
N LEU A 11 17.24 13.06 -3.94
CA LEU A 11 17.09 14.00 -2.84
C LEU A 11 16.86 15.46 -3.28
N LYS A 12 16.25 15.69 -4.45
CA LYS A 12 16.05 17.02 -5.06
C LYS A 12 14.66 17.63 -4.87
N VAL A 13 13.73 16.89 -4.26
CA VAL A 13 12.39 17.41 -3.94
C VAL A 13 12.51 18.47 -2.83
N ASN A 14 11.89 19.63 -3.03
CA ASN A 14 11.89 20.74 -2.07
C ASN A 14 11.00 20.45 -0.84
N THR A 15 11.38 19.45 -0.04
CA THR A 15 10.68 19.00 1.18
C THR A 15 11.68 18.57 2.25
N THR A 16 11.20 18.22 3.45
CA THR A 16 12.08 17.67 4.50
C THR A 16 12.57 16.27 4.12
N LYS A 17 13.79 15.90 4.56
CA LYS A 17 14.32 14.53 4.36
C LYS A 17 13.37 13.43 4.85
N SER A 18 12.59 13.73 5.89
CA SER A 18 11.54 12.86 6.41
C SER A 18 10.46 12.56 5.38
N ILE A 19 9.92 13.61 4.74
CA ILE A 19 8.88 13.50 3.72
C ILE A 19 9.44 12.75 2.51
N GLN A 20 10.68 13.03 2.13
CA GLN A 20 11.33 12.40 0.99
C GLN A 20 11.58 10.91 1.17
N PHE A 21 12.11 10.49 2.33
CA PHE A 21 12.30 9.08 2.66
C PHE A 21 10.98 8.31 2.62
N VAL A 22 9.91 8.93 3.12
CA VAL A 22 8.58 8.30 3.19
C VAL A 22 7.95 8.19 1.81
N THR A 23 8.09 9.22 0.97
CA THR A 23 7.72 9.15 -0.44
C THR A 23 8.44 8.00 -1.15
N LEU A 24 9.74 7.78 -0.85
CA LEU A 24 10.49 6.64 -1.40
C LEU A 24 9.89 5.29 -0.96
N THR A 25 9.52 5.13 0.32
CA THR A 25 8.85 3.90 0.77
C THR A 25 7.51 3.68 0.07
N GLY A 26 6.73 4.75 -0.19
CA GLY A 26 5.49 4.68 -0.96
C GLY A 26 5.72 4.20 -2.40
N TRP A 27 6.80 4.65 -3.04
CA TRP A 27 7.21 4.16 -4.37
C TRP A 27 7.61 2.69 -4.36
N ILE A 28 8.37 2.23 -3.37
CA ILE A 28 8.77 0.82 -3.24
C ILE A 28 7.53 -0.06 -3.12
N ILE A 29 6.58 0.31 -2.24
CA ILE A 29 5.32 -0.40 -2.04
C ILE A 29 4.51 -0.43 -3.34
N PHE A 30 4.38 0.71 -4.04
CA PHE A 30 3.66 0.80 -5.31
C PHE A 30 4.24 -0.14 -6.38
N ILE A 31 5.57 -0.15 -6.53
CA ILE A 31 6.25 -1.01 -7.50
C ILE A 31 6.06 -2.49 -7.15
N ALA A 32 6.23 -2.86 -5.88
CA ALA A 32 6.00 -4.23 -5.42
C ALA A 32 4.55 -4.66 -5.66
N ALA A 33 3.57 -3.81 -5.31
CA ALA A 33 2.15 -4.07 -5.48
C ALA A 33 1.70 -4.12 -6.95
N SER A 34 2.44 -3.49 -7.87
CA SER A 34 2.23 -3.64 -9.32
C SER A 34 2.47 -5.09 -9.78
N GLY A 35 3.30 -5.85 -9.07
CA GLY A 35 3.47 -7.30 -9.27
C GLY A 35 2.19 -8.10 -9.02
N VAL A 36 1.38 -7.70 -8.03
CA VAL A 36 0.07 -8.32 -7.76
C VAL A 36 -0.88 -8.11 -8.94
N GLY A 37 -0.87 -6.93 -9.56
CA GLY A 37 -1.62 -6.65 -10.78
C GLY A 37 -1.20 -7.55 -11.94
N ARG A 38 0.10 -7.75 -12.13
CA ARG A 38 0.64 -8.69 -13.14
C ARG A 38 0.15 -10.12 -12.89
N GLN A 39 0.14 -10.57 -11.64
CA GLN A 39 -0.36 -11.90 -11.28
C GLN A 39 -1.84 -12.07 -11.62
N MET A 40 -2.68 -11.08 -11.35
CA MET A 40 -4.10 -11.14 -11.69
C MET A 40 -4.32 -11.24 -13.21
N ILE A 41 -3.57 -10.46 -13.99
CA ILE A 41 -3.60 -10.52 -15.46
C ILE A 41 -3.17 -11.91 -15.94
N SER A 42 -2.07 -12.44 -15.39
CA SER A 42 -1.56 -13.77 -15.78
C SER A 42 -2.53 -14.91 -15.46
N LYS A 43 -3.33 -14.78 -14.40
CA LYS A 43 -4.35 -15.77 -14.00
C LYS A 43 -5.70 -15.53 -14.69
N MET A 44 -5.90 -14.41 -15.37
CA MET A 44 -7.20 -13.90 -15.82
C MET A 44 -8.26 -13.91 -14.70
N SER A 45 -7.79 -13.73 -13.46
CA SER A 45 -8.61 -13.79 -12.25
C SER A 45 -7.97 -12.96 -11.16
N HIS A 46 -8.81 -12.33 -10.35
CA HIS A 46 -8.41 -11.65 -9.13
C HIS A 46 -8.53 -12.55 -7.89
N LYS A 47 -9.04 -13.77 -8.07
CA LYS A 47 -9.26 -14.74 -6.99
C LYS A 47 -8.33 -15.91 -7.11
N VAL A 48 -7.97 -16.49 -5.97
CA VAL A 48 -7.05 -17.62 -5.91
C VAL A 48 -7.80 -18.95 -5.76
N ALA A 49 -8.92 -18.97 -5.04
CA ALA A 49 -9.83 -20.12 -4.97
C ALA A 49 -11.28 -19.68 -5.24
N VAL A 50 -12.17 -20.70 -5.28
CA VAL A 50 -13.64 -20.73 -5.42
C VAL A 50 -14.34 -19.60 -6.22
N ALA A 51 -15.22 -20.00 -7.15
CA ALA A 51 -16.20 -19.10 -7.73
C ALA A 51 -17.18 -18.60 -6.65
N ASP A 52 -17.27 -17.29 -6.43
CA ASP A 52 -18.19 -16.71 -5.44
C ASP A 52 -19.62 -17.21 -5.68
N VAL A 53 -20.15 -17.97 -4.73
CA VAL A 53 -21.60 -18.25 -4.65
C VAL A 53 -22.34 -17.08 -3.97
N VAL A 54 -21.59 -16.14 -3.38
CA VAL A 54 -22.09 -15.04 -2.55
C VAL A 54 -21.70 -13.70 -3.15
N ALA A 55 -22.63 -12.74 -3.13
CA ALA A 55 -22.35 -11.37 -3.57
C ALA A 55 -21.21 -10.73 -2.76
N GLY A 56 -20.30 -10.06 -3.46
CA GLY A 56 -19.17 -9.33 -2.88
C GLY A 56 -19.58 -8.14 -2.02
N LEU A 57 -18.60 -7.41 -1.50
CA LEU A 57 -18.83 -6.18 -0.73
C LEU A 57 -19.57 -5.12 -1.57
N PRO A 58 -20.46 -4.31 -0.95
CA PRO A 58 -21.11 -3.19 -1.65
C PRO A 58 -20.05 -2.25 -2.24
N LEU A 59 -20.33 -1.68 -3.41
CA LEU A 59 -19.48 -0.73 -4.17
C LEU A 59 -18.17 -1.29 -4.74
N LEU A 60 -17.42 -2.05 -3.94
CA LEU A 60 -16.09 -2.55 -4.32
C LEU A 60 -16.14 -3.93 -4.99
N ASN A 61 -17.21 -4.68 -4.72
CA ASN A 61 -17.41 -6.05 -5.19
C ASN A 61 -16.23 -6.99 -4.87
N TRP A 62 -15.49 -6.71 -3.79
CA TRP A 62 -14.44 -7.60 -3.29
C TRP A 62 -15.06 -8.84 -2.66
N SER A 63 -14.42 -10.00 -2.81
CA SER A 63 -14.92 -11.23 -2.19
C SER A 63 -14.96 -11.09 -0.67
N LYS A 64 -16.07 -11.53 -0.06
CA LYS A 64 -16.20 -11.61 1.41
C LYS A 64 -15.39 -12.77 2.00
N LEU A 65 -15.05 -13.74 1.15
CA LEU A 65 -14.29 -14.93 1.52
C LEU A 65 -12.77 -14.69 1.55
N GLY A 66 -12.31 -13.44 1.42
CA GLY A 66 -10.90 -13.04 1.60
C GLY A 66 -9.90 -13.46 0.52
N GLU A 67 -10.32 -14.24 -0.47
CA GLU A 67 -9.43 -14.78 -1.51
C GLU A 67 -9.14 -13.79 -2.66
N ASP A 68 -9.27 -12.48 -2.42
CA ASP A 68 -9.29 -11.45 -3.47
C ASP A 68 -8.01 -10.59 -3.49
N LEU A 69 -7.16 -10.84 -4.48
CA LEU A 69 -5.90 -10.13 -4.68
C LEU A 69 -6.10 -8.62 -4.95
N ARG A 70 -7.30 -8.18 -5.32
CA ARG A 70 -7.59 -6.75 -5.50
C ARG A 70 -7.44 -5.96 -4.22
N ILE A 71 -7.68 -6.58 -3.05
CA ILE A 71 -7.56 -5.90 -1.76
C ILE A 71 -6.09 -5.49 -1.54
N ALA A 72 -5.17 -6.45 -1.65
CA ALA A 72 -3.73 -6.21 -1.53
C ALA A 72 -3.23 -5.24 -2.61
N HIS A 73 -3.67 -5.42 -3.86
CA HIS A 73 -3.30 -4.54 -4.96
C HIS A 73 -3.78 -3.10 -4.76
N PHE A 74 -5.03 -2.91 -4.32
CA PHE A 74 -5.63 -1.60 -4.07
C PHE A 74 -4.82 -0.83 -3.02
N PHE A 75 -4.62 -1.41 -1.83
CA PHE A 75 -3.85 -0.74 -0.78
C PHE A 75 -2.40 -0.50 -1.22
N GLY A 76 -1.81 -1.44 -1.95
CA GLY A 76 -0.48 -1.29 -2.52
C GLY A 76 -0.34 -0.09 -3.48
N LEU A 77 -1.30 0.10 -4.39
CA LEU A 77 -1.33 1.27 -5.28
C LEU A 77 -1.52 2.58 -4.52
N HIS A 78 -2.33 2.57 -3.47
CA HIS A 78 -2.60 3.78 -2.67
C HIS A 78 -1.48 4.12 -1.68
N GLY A 79 -0.46 3.26 -1.50
CA GLY A 79 0.69 3.53 -0.63
C GLY A 79 1.45 4.80 -1.02
N ILE A 80 1.50 5.14 -2.30
CA ILE A 80 2.11 6.38 -2.80
C ILE A 80 1.33 7.65 -2.40
N GLN A 81 0.04 7.51 -2.06
CA GLN A 81 -0.82 8.62 -1.61
C GLN A 81 -0.89 8.67 -0.09
N VAL A 82 -1.15 7.51 0.55
CA VAL A 82 -1.39 7.39 1.99
C VAL A 82 -0.15 7.77 2.81
N ASN A 83 1.03 7.27 2.43
CA ASN A 83 2.27 7.52 3.17
C ASN A 83 2.66 9.02 3.23
N PRO A 84 2.75 9.76 2.10
CA PRO A 84 3.07 11.19 2.16
C PRO A 84 1.96 12.03 2.78
N LEU A 85 0.68 11.67 2.61
CA LEU A 85 -0.43 12.37 3.29
C LEU A 85 -0.34 12.21 4.82
N PHE A 86 -0.04 11.00 5.31
CA PHE A 86 0.19 10.76 6.73
C PHE A 86 1.36 11.59 7.26
N ALA A 87 2.48 11.63 6.52
CA ALA A 87 3.64 12.46 6.88
C ALA A 87 3.30 13.95 6.97
N LEU A 88 2.54 14.47 5.99
CA LEU A 88 2.11 15.87 5.96
C LEU A 88 1.20 16.19 7.15
N LEU A 89 0.18 15.37 7.41
CA LEU A 89 -0.75 15.55 8.53
C LEU A 89 -0.02 15.50 9.88
N LEU A 90 0.90 14.55 10.05
CA LEU A 90 1.71 14.45 11.27
C LEU A 90 2.56 15.70 11.46
N SER A 91 3.20 16.21 10.41
CA SER A 91 4.03 17.42 10.49
C SER A 91 3.25 18.67 10.88
N ARG A 92 1.99 18.77 10.43
CA ARG A 92 1.09 19.89 10.73
C ARG A 92 0.55 19.82 12.17
N LYS A 93 0.16 18.62 12.64
CA LYS A 93 -0.44 18.44 13.97
C LYS A 93 0.59 18.32 15.09
N TRP A 94 1.78 17.79 14.81
CA TRP A 94 2.75 17.44 15.83
C TRP A 94 4.07 18.18 15.64
N LYS A 95 4.21 19.35 16.28
CA LYS A 95 5.42 20.20 16.23
C LYS A 95 6.59 19.65 17.08
N LYS A 96 6.82 18.34 17.10
CA LYS A 96 8.01 17.73 17.75
C LYS A 96 9.22 17.78 16.83
N ASN A 97 10.38 17.44 17.38
CA ASN A 97 11.63 17.32 16.64
C ASN A 97 11.48 16.39 15.42
N THR A 98 12.02 16.83 14.28
CA THR A 98 12.04 16.13 12.99
C THR A 98 12.43 14.65 13.11
N ARG A 99 13.37 14.29 14.00
CA ARG A 99 13.77 12.88 14.20
C ARG A 99 12.63 11.99 14.71
N HIS A 100 11.78 12.51 15.60
CA HIS A 100 10.62 11.75 16.10
C HIS A 100 9.56 11.57 15.02
N GLN A 101 9.31 12.61 14.23
CA GLN A 101 8.42 12.51 13.08
C GLN A 101 8.92 11.46 12.09
N ILE A 102 10.22 11.43 11.76
CA ILE A 102 10.80 10.40 10.87
C ILE A 102 10.51 8.99 11.41
N ARG A 103 10.77 8.73 12.69
CA ARG A 103 10.57 7.41 13.29
C ARG A 103 9.11 6.96 13.21
N VAL A 104 8.17 7.85 13.55
CA VAL A 104 6.73 7.52 13.52
C VAL A 104 6.25 7.28 12.09
N VAL A 105 6.66 8.10 11.13
CA VAL A 105 6.25 7.91 9.74
C VAL A 105 6.92 6.68 9.12
N ALA A 106 8.18 6.40 9.46
CA ALA A 106 8.85 5.18 9.03
C ALA A 106 8.13 3.93 9.58
N PHE A 107 7.80 3.94 10.88
CA PHE A 107 7.02 2.86 11.50
C PHE A 107 5.67 2.67 10.81
N PHE A 108 4.95 3.76 10.52
CA PHE A 108 3.69 3.70 9.77
C PHE A 108 3.88 3.08 8.38
N GLY A 109 4.91 3.49 7.63
CA GLY A 109 5.20 2.94 6.31
C GLY A 109 5.51 1.43 6.35
N TRP A 110 6.27 0.97 7.34
CA TRP A 110 6.53 -0.45 7.56
C TRP A 110 5.26 -1.21 7.94
N ALA A 111 4.46 -0.69 8.87
CA ALA A 111 3.18 -1.29 9.26
C ALA A 111 2.22 -1.39 8.07
N TYR A 112 2.16 -0.37 7.22
CA TYR A 112 1.36 -0.35 6.01
C TYR A 112 1.84 -1.40 4.98
N ALA A 113 3.16 -1.51 4.78
CA ALA A 113 3.73 -2.54 3.92
C ALA A 113 3.45 -3.96 4.44
N SER A 114 3.61 -4.19 5.75
CA SER A 114 3.29 -5.46 6.39
C SER A 114 1.81 -5.80 6.29
N TRP A 115 0.91 -4.82 6.43
CA TRP A 115 -0.52 -5.00 6.21
C TRP A 115 -0.83 -5.46 4.79
N ILE A 116 -0.23 -4.81 3.77
CA ILE A 116 -0.40 -5.22 2.38
C ILE A 116 0.13 -6.64 2.13
N ALA A 117 1.31 -6.96 2.66
CA ALA A 117 1.90 -8.29 2.54
C ALA A 117 0.99 -9.35 3.17
N PHE A 118 0.46 -9.06 4.35
CA PHE A 118 -0.50 -9.94 5.02
C PHE A 118 -1.79 -10.15 4.21
N MET A 119 -2.38 -9.08 3.65
CA MET A 119 -3.54 -9.20 2.75
C MET A 119 -3.22 -10.07 1.52
N TYR A 120 -2.03 -9.90 0.95
CA TYR A 120 -1.57 -10.69 -0.20
C TYR A 120 -1.40 -12.16 0.16
N ASP A 121 -0.78 -12.46 1.30
CA ASP A 121 -0.53 -13.83 1.76
C ASP A 121 -1.86 -14.54 2.07
N GLN A 122 -2.77 -13.89 2.80
CA GLN A 122 -4.11 -14.44 3.05
C GLN A 122 -4.85 -14.76 1.76
N ALA A 123 -4.90 -13.81 0.82
CA ALA A 123 -5.57 -14.03 -0.46
C ALA A 123 -4.86 -15.12 -1.30
N SER A 124 -3.54 -15.20 -1.24
CA SER A 124 -2.74 -16.22 -1.95
C SER A 124 -2.90 -17.62 -1.38
N LEU A 125 -3.24 -17.73 -0.09
CA LEU A 125 -3.54 -19.00 0.57
C LEU A 125 -5.03 -19.39 0.50
N GLY A 126 -5.90 -18.52 -0.01
CA GLY A 126 -7.35 -18.75 -0.03
C GLY A 126 -7.99 -18.65 1.36
N ILE A 127 -7.47 -17.78 2.23
CA ILE A 127 -7.97 -17.60 3.60
C ILE A 127 -8.90 -16.40 3.66
N ALA A 128 -10.04 -16.56 4.34
CA ALA A 128 -11.01 -15.49 4.54
C ALA A 128 -10.53 -14.37 5.46
N LEU A 129 -10.83 -13.14 5.05
CA LEU A 129 -10.48 -11.93 5.80
C LEU A 129 -11.38 -11.75 7.03
N MET A 130 -12.64 -12.16 6.90
CA MET A 130 -13.64 -12.20 7.95
C MET A 130 -14.18 -13.64 8.00
N GLY A 131 -13.89 -14.34 9.08
CA GLY A 131 -14.43 -15.67 9.38
C GLY A 131 -15.86 -15.59 9.93
#